data_AF-A0A956HY06-F1
#
_entry.id   AF-A0A956HY06-F1
#
_cell.length_a   1.000
_cell.length_b   1.000
_cell.length_c   1.000
_cell.angle_alpha   90.00
_cell.angle_beta   90.00
_cell.angle_gamma   90.00
#
_symmetry.space_group_name_H-M   'P 1'
#
loop_
_entity.id
_entity.type
_entity.pdbx_description
1 polymer ?
#
loop_
_entity_poly.entity_id
_entity_poly.type
_entity_poly.pdbx_seq_one_letter_code
_entity_poly.pdbx_strand_id
1 'polypeptide(L)'
;RDAQVLPIWEGTTNVLSLDTLRAISRDGGLGELLGEIKGIAQSTKDTELRAIAEACAARVEKTSAWLMERAGTNAMELESQARRVALTFGETYELALLVEHADWALRVEGDARPRSAARRFHVRGTDHLRPVFEAAETRALANDA
;
A
#
# COMPACT_ATOMS: atom_id res chain seq x y z
N ARG A 1 -25.78 -6.20 2.71
CA ARG A 1 -25.67 -7.51 3.39
C ARG A 1 -24.74 -8.43 2.61
N ASP A 2 -24.88 -8.50 1.30
CA ASP A 2 -24.09 -9.40 0.45
C ASP A 2 -22.59 -9.13 0.49
N ALA A 3 -22.15 -7.87 0.45
CA ALA A 3 -20.73 -7.52 0.54
C ALA A 3 -20.05 -7.89 1.89
N GLN A 4 -20.82 -8.20 2.95
CA GLN A 4 -20.26 -8.54 4.26
C GLN A 4 -19.56 -9.90 4.27
N VAL A 5 -19.86 -10.79 3.32
CA VAL A 5 -19.22 -12.10 3.22
C VAL A 5 -17.82 -12.03 2.59
N LEU A 6 -17.55 -10.98 1.80
CA LEU A 6 -16.31 -10.82 1.02
C LEU A 6 -15.02 -10.82 1.87
N PRO A 7 -14.94 -10.16 3.05
CA PRO A 7 -13.73 -10.19 3.87
C PRO A 7 -13.58 -11.48 4.70
N ILE A 8 -14.48 -12.46 4.55
CA ILE A 8 -14.54 -13.68 5.37
C ILE A 8 -14.27 -14.93 4.53
N TRP A 9 -15.00 -15.09 3.43
CA TRP A 9 -14.87 -16.26 2.56
C TRP A 9 -13.59 -16.18 1.71
N GLU A 10 -12.99 -17.32 1.41
CA GLU A 10 -11.68 -17.43 0.70
C GLU A 10 -10.47 -16.81 1.43
N GLY A 11 -10.60 -16.60 2.73
CA GLY A 11 -9.53 -16.11 3.59
C GLY A 11 -9.93 -14.81 4.25
N THR A 12 -9.80 -14.76 5.56
CA THR A 12 -10.07 -13.50 6.27
C THR A 12 -9.02 -12.46 5.89
N THR A 13 -9.36 -11.17 6.02
CA THR A 13 -8.42 -10.08 5.72
C THR A 13 -7.06 -10.27 6.39
N ASN A 14 -7.02 -10.75 7.64
CA ASN A 14 -5.76 -10.97 8.34
C ASN A 14 -4.96 -12.15 7.76
N VAL A 15 -5.63 -13.24 7.37
CA VAL A 15 -4.97 -14.39 6.72
C VAL A 15 -4.36 -13.96 5.38
N LEU A 16 -5.11 -13.24 4.54
CA LEU A 16 -4.60 -12.72 3.26
C LEU A 16 -3.47 -11.70 3.45
N SER A 17 -3.51 -10.93 4.54
CA SER A 17 -2.43 -9.99 4.88
C SER A 17 -1.13 -10.71 5.25
N LEU A 18 -1.23 -11.81 6.03
CA LEU A 18 -0.08 -12.65 6.34
C LEU A 18 0.44 -13.39 5.11
N ASP A 19 -0.47 -13.83 4.23
CA ASP A 19 -0.11 -14.44 2.96
C ASP A 19 0.64 -13.47 2.04
N THR A 20 0.23 -12.19 2.02
CA THR A 20 0.95 -11.12 1.33
C THR A 20 2.39 -11.00 1.84
N LEU A 21 2.61 -11.00 3.16
CA LEU A 21 3.97 -10.98 3.72
C LEU A 21 4.79 -12.22 3.33
N ARG A 22 4.14 -13.39 3.29
CA ARG A 22 4.79 -14.65 2.87
C ARG A 22 5.19 -14.61 1.40
N ALA A 23 4.31 -14.17 0.51
CA ALA A 23 4.59 -14.03 -0.91
C ALA A 23 5.77 -13.09 -1.15
N ILE A 24 5.76 -11.91 -0.52
CA ILE A 24 6.86 -10.94 -0.59
C ILE A 24 8.19 -11.57 -0.12
N SER A 25 8.18 -12.32 0.97
CA SER A 25 9.39 -12.91 1.55
C SER A 25 9.96 -14.06 0.71
N ARG A 26 9.10 -14.81 0.02
CA ARG A 26 9.48 -16.03 -0.70
C ARG A 26 9.88 -15.76 -2.15
N ASP A 27 9.03 -15.02 -2.86
CA ASP A 27 9.07 -14.96 -4.32
C ASP A 27 9.74 -13.68 -4.84
N GLY A 28 10.00 -12.69 -3.96
CA GLY A 28 10.25 -11.33 -4.42
C GLY A 28 9.00 -10.74 -5.08
N GLY A 29 9.07 -9.56 -5.69
CA GLY A 29 7.90 -8.94 -6.35
C GLY A 29 7.74 -7.45 -6.09
N LEU A 30 8.33 -6.94 -5.01
CA LEU A 30 8.29 -5.50 -4.69
C LEU A 30 9.09 -4.66 -5.69
N GLY A 31 10.11 -5.25 -6.33
CA GLY A 31 10.90 -4.60 -7.37
C GLY A 31 10.09 -4.35 -8.64
N GLU A 32 9.30 -5.34 -9.05
CA GLU A 32 8.41 -5.30 -10.21
C GLU A 32 7.29 -4.27 -9.99
N LEU A 33 6.62 -4.33 -8.83
CA LEU A 33 5.61 -3.34 -8.43
C LEU A 33 6.18 -1.92 -8.45
N LEU A 34 7.37 -1.73 -7.88
CA LEU A 34 8.04 -0.43 -7.89
C LEU A 34 8.40 0.03 -9.31
N GLY A 35 8.87 -0.89 -10.15
CA GLY A 35 9.18 -0.63 -11.56
C GLY A 35 7.97 -0.16 -12.33
N GLU A 36 6.81 -0.79 -12.13
CA GLU A 36 5.55 -0.41 -12.76
C GLU A 36 5.11 0.99 -12.34
N ILE A 37 5.10 1.29 -11.04
CA ILE A 37 4.72 2.62 -10.53
C ILE A 37 5.69 3.70 -11.03
N LYS A 38 6.99 3.40 -11.12
CA LYS A 38 7.98 4.29 -11.74
C LYS A 38 7.70 4.51 -13.23
N GLY A 39 7.28 3.47 -13.94
CA GLY A 39 6.86 3.56 -15.34
C GLY A 39 5.67 4.51 -15.52
N ILE A 40 4.66 4.41 -14.64
CA ILE A 40 3.51 5.33 -14.61
C ILE A 40 3.98 6.77 -14.37
N ALA A 41 4.85 6.99 -13.39
CA ALA A 41 5.38 8.33 -13.11
C ALA A 41 6.12 8.93 -14.33
N GLN A 42 6.92 8.13 -15.02
CA GLN A 42 7.69 8.56 -16.20
C GLN A 42 6.80 8.85 -17.42
N SER A 43 5.71 8.09 -17.60
CA SER A 43 4.81 8.23 -18.75
C SER A 43 3.82 9.39 -18.58
N THR A 44 3.43 9.71 -17.33
CA THR A 44 2.47 10.76 -16.97
C THR A 44 2.91 12.15 -17.43
N LYS A 45 2.00 12.89 -18.09
CA LYS A 45 2.26 14.20 -18.70
C LYS A 45 1.82 15.36 -17.82
N ASP A 46 0.69 15.22 -17.12
CA ASP A 46 0.25 16.23 -16.16
C ASP A 46 1.20 16.28 -14.95
N THR A 47 1.69 17.48 -14.63
CA THR A 47 2.71 17.68 -13.60
C THR A 47 2.23 17.32 -12.20
N GLU A 48 0.97 17.58 -11.86
CA GLU A 48 0.41 17.26 -10.53
C GLU A 48 0.24 15.75 -10.40
N LEU A 49 -0.32 15.11 -11.41
CA LEU A 49 -0.48 13.65 -11.45
C LEU A 49 0.87 12.93 -11.39
N ARG A 50 1.89 13.42 -12.11
CA ARG A 50 3.24 12.85 -12.03
C ARG A 50 3.81 12.91 -10.62
N ALA A 51 3.68 14.05 -9.93
CA ALA A 51 4.14 14.17 -8.54
C ALA A 51 3.42 13.20 -7.60
N ILE A 52 2.14 12.91 -7.84
CA ILE A 52 1.38 11.90 -7.08
C ILE A 52 1.94 10.49 -7.35
N ALA A 53 2.25 10.13 -8.60
CA ALA A 53 2.85 8.83 -8.92
C ALA A 53 4.28 8.68 -8.34
N GLU A 54 5.09 9.74 -8.36
CA GLU A 54 6.40 9.77 -7.70
C GLU A 54 6.28 9.54 -6.19
N ALA A 55 5.28 10.17 -5.54
CA ALA A 55 4.98 9.92 -4.13
C ALA A 55 4.55 8.46 -3.86
N CYS A 56 3.85 7.82 -4.80
CA CYS A 56 3.51 6.40 -4.73
C CYS A 56 4.77 5.52 -4.80
N ALA A 57 5.69 5.81 -5.73
CA ALA A 57 6.96 5.08 -5.83
C ALA A 57 7.78 5.21 -4.53
N ALA A 58 7.91 6.43 -3.99
CA ALA A 58 8.61 6.68 -2.73
C ALA A 58 7.96 5.94 -1.55
N ARG A 59 6.62 5.82 -1.54
CA ARG A 59 5.89 5.06 -0.52
C ARG A 59 6.23 3.58 -0.58
N VAL A 60 6.20 2.98 -1.76
CA VAL A 60 6.55 1.56 -1.95
C VAL A 60 8.00 1.31 -1.55
N GLU A 61 8.94 2.17 -1.95
CA GLU A 61 10.34 2.07 -1.52
C GLU A 61 10.49 2.10 0.00
N LYS A 62 9.87 3.09 0.66
CA LYS A 62 9.93 3.24 2.12
C LYS A 62 9.37 2.01 2.85
N THR A 63 8.19 1.54 2.43
CA THR A 63 7.54 0.37 3.05
C THR A 63 8.35 -0.91 2.79
N SER A 64 8.94 -1.06 1.60
CA SER A 64 9.83 -2.18 1.27
C SER A 64 11.08 -2.18 2.14
N ALA A 65 11.73 -1.03 2.32
CA ALA A 65 12.89 -0.88 3.18
C ALA A 65 12.55 -1.21 4.66
N TRP A 66 11.39 -0.74 5.14
CA TRP A 66 10.91 -1.05 6.49
C TRP A 66 10.73 -2.55 6.72
N LEU A 67 10.19 -3.27 5.73
CA LEU A 67 10.06 -4.74 5.77
C LEU A 67 11.41 -5.44 5.79
N MET A 68 12.33 -5.05 4.91
CA MET A 68 13.66 -5.67 4.80
C MET A 68 14.49 -5.50 6.07
N GLU A 69 14.41 -4.34 6.74
CA GLU A 69 15.11 -4.07 8.00
C GLU A 69 14.66 -5.02 9.13
N ARG A 70 13.39 -5.45 9.10
CA ARG A 70 12.75 -6.29 10.14
C ARG A 70 12.67 -7.77 9.77
N ALA A 71 13.01 -8.12 8.53
CA ALA A 71 13.01 -9.49 8.06
C ALA A 71 13.99 -10.32 8.89
N GLY A 72 13.49 -11.41 9.49
CA GLY A 72 14.31 -12.35 10.27
C GLY A 72 14.67 -11.92 11.70
N THR A 73 14.40 -10.67 12.09
CA THR A 73 14.75 -10.15 13.44
C THR A 73 13.55 -10.01 14.36
N ASN A 74 12.35 -9.71 13.83
CA ASN A 74 11.15 -9.53 14.65
C ASN A 74 9.86 -9.98 13.95
N ALA A 75 9.62 -11.29 13.90
CA ALA A 75 8.46 -11.89 13.22
C ALA A 75 7.11 -11.37 13.79
N MET A 76 7.01 -11.25 15.12
CA MET A 76 5.79 -10.79 15.77
C MET A 76 5.45 -9.33 15.43
N GLU A 77 6.47 -8.46 15.32
CA GLU A 77 6.30 -7.08 14.86
C GLU A 77 5.80 -7.03 13.41
N LEU A 78 6.39 -7.84 12.52
CA LEU A 78 5.94 -7.93 11.13
C LEU A 78 4.49 -8.39 11.00
N GLU A 79 4.13 -9.47 11.71
CA GLU A 79 2.77 -10.00 11.71
C GLU A 79 1.74 -9.00 12.25
N SER A 80 2.12 -8.24 13.30
CA SER A 80 1.25 -7.19 13.88
C SER A 80 0.93 -6.07 12.88
N GLN A 81 1.80 -5.86 11.89
CA GLN A 81 1.66 -4.82 10.88
C GLN A 81 1.19 -5.38 9.52
N ALA A 82 1.00 -6.69 9.38
CA ALA A 82 0.73 -7.36 8.11
C ALA A 82 -0.41 -6.70 7.32
N ARG A 83 -1.54 -6.44 7.97
CA ARG A 83 -2.70 -5.79 7.33
C ARG A 83 -2.38 -4.38 6.84
N ARG A 84 -1.60 -3.63 7.59
CA ARG A 84 -1.21 -2.25 7.24
C ARG A 84 -0.26 -2.25 6.05
N VAL A 85 0.68 -3.18 6.02
CA VAL A 85 1.58 -3.37 4.89
C VAL A 85 0.77 -3.70 3.63
N ALA A 86 -0.13 -4.69 3.72
CA ALA A 86 -0.96 -5.09 2.58
C ALA A 86 -1.83 -3.93 2.06
N LEU A 87 -2.51 -3.20 2.94
CA LEU A 87 -3.30 -2.02 2.55
C LEU A 87 -2.42 -0.88 2.00
N THR A 88 -1.22 -0.68 2.55
CA THR A 88 -0.30 0.35 2.05
C THR A 88 0.12 0.07 0.62
N PHE A 89 0.50 -1.17 0.30
CA PHE A 89 0.83 -1.54 -1.07
C PHE A 89 -0.38 -1.49 -2.00
N GLY A 90 -1.50 -2.09 -1.60
CA GLY A 90 -2.73 -2.12 -2.41
C GLY A 90 -3.22 -0.71 -2.76
N GLU A 91 -3.45 0.14 -1.75
CA GLU A 91 -3.98 1.49 -2.00
C GLU A 91 -2.97 2.40 -2.72
N THR A 92 -1.67 2.21 -2.51
CA THR A 92 -0.65 2.96 -3.25
C THR A 92 -0.61 2.58 -4.71
N TYR A 93 -0.78 1.30 -5.02
CA TYR A 93 -0.84 0.82 -6.40
C TYR A 93 -2.16 1.25 -7.09
N GLU A 94 -3.29 1.16 -6.39
CA GLU A 94 -4.57 1.72 -6.86
C GLU A 94 -4.46 3.21 -7.20
N LEU A 95 -3.77 3.99 -6.36
CA LEU A 95 -3.54 5.41 -6.62
C LEU A 95 -2.67 5.64 -7.85
N ALA A 96 -1.62 4.83 -8.05
CA ALA A 96 -0.78 4.92 -9.25
C ALA A 96 -1.58 4.60 -10.53
N LEU A 97 -2.39 3.55 -10.52
CA LEU A 97 -3.28 3.21 -11.65
C LEU A 97 -4.32 4.31 -11.91
N LEU A 98 -4.85 4.93 -10.84
CA LEU A 98 -5.76 6.06 -10.97
C LEU A 98 -5.07 7.30 -11.57
N VAL A 99 -3.78 7.52 -11.27
CA VAL A 99 -2.97 8.56 -11.91
C VAL A 99 -2.82 8.30 -13.41
N GLU A 100 -2.46 7.08 -13.81
CA GLU A 100 -2.32 6.70 -15.22
C GLU A 100 -3.63 6.95 -15.98
N HIS A 101 -4.74 6.46 -15.44
CA HIS A 101 -6.05 6.67 -16.04
C HIS A 101 -6.43 8.15 -16.09
N ALA A 102 -6.15 8.92 -15.02
CA ALA A 102 -6.46 10.34 -14.98
C ALA A 102 -5.67 11.17 -15.99
N ASP A 103 -4.40 10.84 -16.23
CA ASP A 103 -3.59 11.51 -17.24
C ASP A 103 -4.14 11.23 -18.65
N TRP A 104 -4.50 9.97 -18.92
CA TRP A 104 -5.14 9.59 -20.16
C TRP A 104 -6.48 10.31 -20.38
N ALA A 105 -7.38 10.28 -19.38
CA ALA A 105 -8.71 10.87 -19.49
C ALA A 105 -8.63 12.39 -19.71
N LEU A 106 -7.68 13.06 -19.05
CA LEU A 106 -7.47 14.49 -19.24
C LEU A 106 -6.97 14.81 -20.65
N ARG A 107 -6.04 14.02 -21.19
CA ARG A 107 -5.43 14.30 -22.51
C ARG A 107 -6.30 13.87 -23.70
N VAL A 108 -6.99 12.74 -23.55
CA VAL A 108 -7.72 12.10 -24.66
C VAL A 108 -9.19 12.47 -24.65
N GLU A 109 -9.81 12.55 -23.47
CA GLU A 109 -11.25 12.84 -23.32
C GLU A 109 -11.52 14.27 -22.85
N GLY A 110 -10.51 14.99 -22.36
CA GLY A 110 -10.69 16.29 -21.73
C GLY A 110 -11.42 16.23 -20.38
N ASP A 111 -11.53 15.04 -19.77
CA ASP A 111 -12.24 14.86 -18.50
C ASP A 111 -11.32 15.07 -17.30
N ALA A 112 -11.58 16.11 -16.51
CA ALA A 112 -10.82 16.45 -15.32
C ALA A 112 -11.33 15.74 -14.03
N ARG A 113 -12.44 14.99 -14.08
CA ARG A 113 -12.99 14.31 -12.89
C ARG A 113 -12.05 13.23 -12.33
N PRO A 114 -11.42 12.36 -13.15
CA PRO A 114 -10.43 11.41 -12.65
C PRO A 114 -9.23 12.07 -11.97
N ARG A 115 -8.74 13.20 -12.50
CA ARG A 115 -7.68 13.99 -11.83
C ARG A 115 -8.12 14.47 -10.45
N SER A 116 -9.35 14.96 -10.33
CA SER A 116 -9.91 15.36 -9.04
C SER A 116 -10.04 14.18 -8.06
N ALA A 117 -10.38 13.00 -8.56
CA ALA A 117 -10.42 11.77 -7.77
C ALA A 117 -9.01 11.35 -7.29
N ALA A 118 -8.02 11.34 -8.18
CA ALA A 118 -6.62 11.03 -7.87
C ALA A 118 -6.09 11.97 -6.77
N ARG A 119 -6.35 13.27 -6.89
CA ARG A 119 -5.97 14.26 -5.89
C ARG A 119 -6.63 14.00 -4.53
N ARG A 120 -7.93 13.70 -4.49
CA ARG A 120 -8.64 13.39 -3.23
C ARG A 120 -8.13 12.11 -2.59
N PHE A 121 -7.87 11.08 -3.39
CA PHE A 121 -7.30 9.82 -2.92
C PHE A 121 -5.89 10.08 -2.35
N HIS A 122 -5.04 10.82 -3.06
CA HIS A 122 -3.71 11.18 -2.57
C HIS A 122 -3.76 11.92 -1.22
N VAL A 123 -4.65 12.91 -1.06
CA VAL A 123 -4.82 13.65 0.19
C VAL A 123 -5.32 12.77 1.34
N ARG A 124 -6.14 11.76 1.06
CA ARG A 124 -6.57 10.77 2.07
C ARG A 124 -5.37 10.03 2.68
N GLY A 125 -4.32 9.83 1.89
CA GLY A 125 -3.12 9.09 2.27
C GLY A 125 -3.30 7.57 2.12
N THR A 126 -2.19 6.91 1.79
CA THR A 126 -2.09 5.45 1.62
C THR A 126 -1.10 4.80 2.58
N ASP A 127 -0.49 5.58 3.48
CA ASP A 127 0.42 5.06 4.51
C ASP A 127 -0.36 4.58 5.72
N HIS A 128 -0.41 3.27 5.90
CA HIS A 128 -1.09 2.67 7.05
C HIS A 128 -0.13 2.20 8.14
N LEU A 129 1.19 2.31 7.91
CA LEU A 129 2.19 1.89 8.91
C LEU A 129 2.06 2.76 10.17
N ARG A 130 2.23 2.12 11.33
CA ARG A 130 2.21 2.79 12.63
C ARG A 130 3.55 2.61 13.35
N PRO A 131 3.87 3.52 14.28
CA PRO A 131 4.94 3.26 15.24
C PRO A 131 4.73 1.90 15.89
N VAL A 132 5.81 1.15 16.04
CA VAL A 132 5.81 -0.11 16.77
C VAL A 132 6.12 0.20 18.22
N PHE A 133 5.25 -0.26 19.12
CA PHE A 133 5.43 -0.16 20.56
C PHE A 133 6.22 -1.36 21.08
N GLU A 134 6.88 -1.20 22.22
CA GLU A 134 7.66 -2.28 22.79
C GLU A 134 6.79 -3.51 23.09
N ALA A 135 7.30 -4.70 22.79
CA ALA A 135 6.58 -5.94 23.01
C ALA A 135 6.21 -6.18 24.49
N ALA A 136 6.96 -5.59 25.42
CA ALA A 136 6.66 -5.64 26.85
C ALA A 136 5.43 -4.78 27.19
N GLU A 137 5.36 -3.55 26.67
CA GLU A 137 4.23 -2.63 26.85
C GLU A 137 2.94 -3.24 26.29
N THR A 138 3.00 -3.80 25.08
CA THR A 138 1.84 -4.46 24.46
C THR A 138 1.36 -5.67 25.25
N ARG A 139 2.29 -6.48 25.80
CA ARG A 139 1.94 -7.64 26.65
C ARG A 139 1.30 -7.23 27.97
N ALA A 140 1.71 -6.09 28.54
CA ALA A 140 1.13 -5.58 29.78
C ALA A 140 -0.36 -5.20 29.62
N LEU A 141 -0.81 -4.87 28.41
CA LEU A 141 -2.22 -4.58 28.13
C LEU A 141 -3.12 -5.84 28.07
N ALA A 142 -2.53 -7.01 27.84
CA ALA A 142 -3.27 -8.27 27.70
C ALA A 142 -3.39 -9.05 29.01
N ASN A 143 -2.61 -8.69 30.02
CA ASN A 143 -2.62 -9.32 31.33
C ASN A 143 -3.14 -8.33 32.35
N ASP A 144 -4.31 -8.60 32.92
CA ASP A 144 -4.71 -7.95 34.18
C ASP A 144 -3.70 -8.39 35.26
N ALA A 145 -3.18 -7.43 36.02
CA ALA A 145 -2.19 -7.66 37.08
C ALA A 145 -2.71 -8.58 38.19
#